data_AF-A0A5B2Z8K6-F1
#
_entry.id   AF-A0A5B2Z8K6-F1
#
_cell.length_a   1.000
_cell.length_b   1.000
_cell.length_c   1.000
_cell.angle_alpha   90.00
_cell.angle_beta   90.00
_cell.angle_gamma   90.00
#
_symmetry.space_group_name_H-M   'P 1'
#
loop_
_entity.id
_entity.type
_entity.pdbx_description
1 polymer ?
#
loop_
_entity_poly.entity_id
_entity_poly.type
_entity_poly.pdbx_seq_one_letter_code
_entity_poly.pdbx_strand_id
1 'polypeptide(L)'
;MSINEHVKPNGWGANLDPNNWKVTNMQDDPNLFKVVDKNEVNVAHKFQTQADAEQFIEFHKSKQLECGNGKVWNYLKNQCEVTGNDGDNGIKTIYKMTGKKAEGINHVQNIHCSGHAAASRRGDFDHVGFINQEATVVVQFTTDCKCGDELTIKHWGGKHSDNDNSCFEIGCVNQSGKVGRMGEGFHPYTSSPKPTKVFANIGSVKGAKIGVKSIVWKTNDGGHHEMWIDKTATGNNWEKVAEWNFTSWGSKGSDGMWHDDHGKNTTQIPSNHTIEFRCDCDGAKFSDMSVVEIVPGVKA
;
A
#
# COMPACT_ATOMS: atom_id res chain seq x y z
N MET A 1 -35.35 -6.65 -18.52
CA MET A 1 -35.47 -5.85 -17.28
C MET A 1 -34.41 -4.77 -17.34
N SER A 2 -34.77 -3.49 -17.17
CA SER A 2 -33.78 -2.38 -17.21
C SER A 2 -33.04 -2.34 -15.87
N ILE A 3 -31.74 -2.64 -15.86
CA ILE A 3 -30.90 -2.66 -14.64
C ILE A 3 -30.94 -1.30 -13.91
N ASN A 4 -31.15 -0.21 -14.64
CA ASN A 4 -31.09 1.15 -14.13
C ASN A 4 -32.23 1.52 -13.15
N GLU A 5 -33.32 0.75 -13.12
CA GLU A 5 -34.46 1.07 -12.23
C GLU A 5 -34.25 0.56 -10.79
N HIS A 6 -33.39 -0.45 -10.61
CA HIS A 6 -33.18 -1.12 -9.33
C HIS A 6 -31.89 -0.72 -8.63
N VAL A 7 -31.03 0.07 -9.27
CA VAL A 7 -29.72 0.42 -8.76
C VAL A 7 -29.59 1.93 -8.65
N LYS A 8 -29.20 2.42 -7.47
CA LYS A 8 -28.93 3.84 -7.26
C LYS A 8 -27.70 4.25 -8.08
N PRO A 9 -27.67 5.45 -8.70
CA PRO A 9 -26.46 5.99 -9.29
C PRO A 9 -25.29 5.95 -8.29
N ASN A 10 -24.14 5.40 -8.72
CA ASN A 10 -22.95 5.14 -7.90
C ASN A 10 -23.10 4.05 -6.81
N GLY A 11 -24.23 3.35 -6.74
CA GLY A 11 -24.49 2.29 -5.78
C GLY A 11 -24.62 2.75 -4.33
N TRP A 12 -24.60 1.79 -3.40
CA TRP A 12 -24.61 2.05 -1.95
C TRP A 12 -23.31 1.57 -1.25
N GLY A 13 -22.26 1.28 -2.01
CA GLY A 13 -20.99 0.78 -1.46
C GLY A 13 -21.00 -0.70 -1.04
N ALA A 14 -21.96 -1.49 -1.54
CA ALA A 14 -22.01 -2.92 -1.30
C ALA A 14 -20.84 -3.66 -1.98
N ASN A 15 -20.48 -4.82 -1.43
CA ASN A 15 -19.56 -5.76 -2.05
C ASN A 15 -20.05 -6.15 -3.46
N LEU A 16 -19.17 -6.12 -4.45
CA LEU A 16 -19.49 -6.39 -5.85
C LEU A 16 -19.59 -7.88 -6.22
N ASP A 17 -19.18 -8.80 -5.32
CA ASP A 17 -19.21 -10.24 -5.57
C ASP A 17 -20.63 -10.82 -5.41
N PRO A 18 -21.30 -11.22 -6.51
CA PRO A 18 -22.68 -11.70 -6.47
C PRO A 18 -22.84 -13.06 -5.79
N ASN A 19 -21.74 -13.77 -5.49
CA ASN A 19 -21.80 -15.00 -4.71
C ASN A 19 -22.12 -14.74 -3.22
N ASN A 20 -21.92 -13.50 -2.76
CA ASN A 20 -22.17 -13.10 -1.36
C ASN A 20 -23.48 -12.32 -1.20
N TRP A 21 -24.31 -12.23 -2.24
CA TRP A 21 -25.56 -11.50 -2.20
C TRP A 21 -26.72 -12.38 -1.71
N LYS A 22 -27.69 -11.77 -1.03
CA LYS A 22 -28.94 -12.41 -0.61
C LYS A 22 -30.14 -11.51 -0.87
N VAL A 23 -31.31 -12.12 -1.06
CA VAL A 23 -32.59 -11.42 -1.16
C VAL A 23 -33.19 -11.23 0.23
N THR A 24 -33.79 -10.07 0.48
CA THR A 24 -34.55 -9.79 1.70
C THR A 24 -35.68 -8.80 1.42
N ASN A 25 -36.68 -8.70 2.29
CA ASN A 25 -37.74 -7.71 2.19
C ASN A 25 -37.20 -6.31 2.50
N MET A 26 -37.79 -5.28 1.87
CA MET A 26 -37.53 -3.90 2.25
C MET A 26 -38.18 -3.60 3.62
N GLN A 27 -37.49 -2.82 4.45
CA GLN A 27 -38.01 -2.41 5.76
C GLN A 27 -39.18 -1.42 5.62
N ASP A 28 -39.08 -0.51 4.65
CA ASP A 28 -40.04 0.58 4.45
C ASP A 28 -41.30 0.12 3.71
N ASP A 29 -41.20 -0.94 2.89
CA ASP A 29 -42.31 -1.57 2.19
C ASP A 29 -42.09 -3.10 2.15
N PRO A 30 -42.70 -3.85 3.08
CA PRO A 30 -42.52 -5.30 3.16
C PRO A 30 -43.00 -6.06 1.90
N ASN A 31 -43.78 -5.45 1.02
CA ASN A 31 -44.23 -6.07 -0.24
C ASN A 31 -43.16 -6.01 -1.34
N LEU A 32 -42.08 -5.25 -1.13
CA LEU A 32 -40.97 -5.13 -2.06
C LEU A 32 -39.74 -5.89 -1.54
N PHE A 33 -38.94 -6.36 -2.48
CA PHE A 33 -37.69 -7.08 -2.22
C PHE A 33 -36.48 -6.22 -2.59
N LYS A 34 -35.37 -6.50 -1.92
CA LYS A 34 -34.04 -5.92 -2.20
C LYS A 34 -32.98 -7.00 -2.16
N VAL A 35 -31.88 -6.72 -2.84
CA VAL A 35 -30.65 -7.52 -2.80
C VAL A 35 -29.66 -6.79 -1.90
N VAL A 36 -29.07 -7.51 -0.95
CA VAL A 36 -28.03 -6.99 -0.05
C VAL A 36 -26.80 -7.89 -0.09
N ASP A 37 -25.64 -7.34 0.24
CA ASP A 37 -24.42 -8.13 0.40
C ASP A 37 -24.36 -8.85 1.76
N LYS A 38 -23.24 -9.55 2.02
CA LYS A 38 -22.99 -10.25 3.29
C LYS A 38 -22.98 -9.33 4.52
N ASN A 39 -22.77 -8.03 4.33
CA ASN A 39 -22.75 -7.01 5.38
C ASN A 39 -24.10 -6.27 5.45
N GLU A 40 -25.13 -6.76 4.75
CA GLU A 40 -26.47 -6.17 4.66
C GLU A 40 -26.52 -4.79 3.99
N VAL A 41 -25.49 -4.43 3.22
CA VAL A 41 -25.48 -3.21 2.40
C VAL A 41 -26.27 -3.45 1.12
N ASN A 42 -27.14 -2.50 0.76
CA ASN A 42 -28.01 -2.61 -0.42
C ASN A 42 -27.20 -2.66 -1.73
N VAL A 43 -27.49 -3.64 -2.58
CA VAL A 43 -26.95 -3.78 -3.94
C VAL A 43 -27.95 -3.26 -4.97
N ALA A 44 -29.21 -3.66 -4.81
CA ALA A 44 -30.33 -3.29 -5.66
C ALA A 44 -31.65 -3.34 -4.86
N HIS A 45 -32.67 -2.61 -5.27
CA HIS A 45 -33.92 -2.51 -4.52
C HIS A 45 -35.18 -2.40 -5.40
N LYS A 46 -36.35 -2.44 -4.75
CA LYS A 46 -37.69 -2.30 -5.36
C LYS A 46 -38.04 -3.40 -6.37
N PHE A 47 -37.63 -4.62 -6.10
CA PHE A 47 -38.13 -5.78 -6.84
C PHE A 47 -39.56 -6.10 -6.38
N GLN A 48 -40.46 -6.35 -7.33
CA GLN A 48 -41.87 -6.64 -7.04
C GLN A 48 -42.07 -8.05 -6.48
N THR A 49 -41.16 -8.97 -6.84
CA THR A 49 -41.20 -10.36 -6.38
C THR A 49 -39.81 -10.82 -5.94
N GLN A 50 -39.78 -11.81 -5.05
CA GLN A 50 -38.52 -12.48 -4.67
C GLN A 50 -37.83 -13.10 -5.89
N ALA A 51 -38.60 -13.69 -6.80
CA ALA A 51 -38.09 -14.32 -8.02
C ALA A 51 -37.35 -13.32 -8.92
N ASP A 52 -37.83 -12.09 -9.06
CA ASP A 52 -37.14 -11.06 -9.85
C ASP A 52 -35.79 -10.66 -9.20
N ALA A 53 -35.75 -10.56 -7.88
CA ALA A 53 -34.52 -10.27 -7.14
C ALA A 53 -33.50 -11.41 -7.25
N GLU A 54 -33.96 -12.67 -7.22
CA GLU A 54 -33.11 -13.85 -7.44
C GLU A 54 -32.57 -13.89 -8.87
N GLN A 55 -33.41 -13.61 -9.88
CA GLN A 55 -32.97 -13.49 -11.28
C GLN A 55 -31.91 -12.40 -11.46
N PHE A 56 -32.01 -11.28 -10.73
CA PHE A 56 -30.97 -10.26 -10.73
C PHE A 56 -29.64 -10.81 -10.21
N ILE A 57 -29.63 -11.56 -9.10
CA ILE A 57 -28.40 -12.19 -8.58
C ILE A 57 -27.81 -13.16 -9.59
N GLU A 58 -28.63 -14.05 -10.16
CA GLU A 58 -28.17 -15.08 -11.11
C GLU A 58 -27.62 -14.47 -12.41
N PHE A 59 -28.23 -13.39 -12.92
CA PHE A 59 -27.69 -12.64 -14.04
C PHE A 59 -26.28 -12.08 -13.73
N HIS A 60 -26.07 -11.55 -12.53
CA HIS A 60 -24.76 -11.00 -12.16
C HIS A 60 -23.73 -12.08 -11.89
N LYS A 61 -24.13 -13.24 -11.33
CA LYS A 61 -23.25 -14.42 -11.23
C LYS A 61 -22.81 -14.91 -12.60
N SER A 62 -23.70 -14.96 -13.59
CA SER A 62 -23.31 -15.37 -14.95
C SER A 62 -22.33 -14.38 -15.59
N LYS A 63 -22.55 -13.07 -15.42
CA LYS A 63 -21.59 -12.04 -15.84
C LYS A 63 -20.24 -12.15 -15.13
N GLN A 64 -20.25 -12.47 -13.84
CA GLN A 64 -19.04 -12.74 -13.07
C GLN A 64 -18.26 -13.94 -13.62
N LEU A 65 -18.93 -14.99 -14.09
CA LEU A 65 -18.29 -16.14 -14.75
C LEU A 65 -17.68 -15.76 -16.10
N GLU A 66 -18.35 -14.89 -16.88
CA GLU A 66 -17.84 -14.38 -18.16
C GLU A 66 -16.55 -13.55 -18.01
N CYS A 67 -16.34 -12.89 -16.86
CA CYS A 67 -15.16 -12.06 -16.62
C CYS A 67 -13.84 -12.85 -16.53
N GLY A 68 -13.90 -14.14 -16.24
CA GLY A 68 -12.72 -14.99 -16.05
C GLY A 68 -11.98 -14.73 -14.74
N ASN A 69 -10.93 -15.52 -14.49
CA ASN A 69 -10.15 -15.45 -13.25
C ASN A 69 -9.47 -14.08 -13.07
N GLY A 70 -9.51 -13.55 -11.84
CA GLY A 70 -8.85 -12.29 -11.48
C GLY A 70 -9.60 -11.03 -11.90
N LYS A 71 -10.86 -11.13 -12.30
CA LYS A 71 -11.73 -9.99 -12.59
C LYS A 71 -13.04 -10.09 -11.83
N VAL A 72 -13.63 -8.95 -11.45
CA VAL A 72 -14.98 -8.84 -10.89
C VAL A 72 -15.84 -8.06 -11.86
N TRP A 73 -17.04 -8.55 -12.06
CA TRP A 73 -18.07 -7.85 -12.81
C TRP A 73 -18.52 -6.61 -12.03
N ASN A 74 -18.20 -5.42 -12.53
CA ASN A 74 -18.72 -4.17 -11.98
C ASN A 74 -20.06 -3.84 -12.65
N TYR A 75 -21.15 -4.21 -11.96
CA TYR A 75 -22.50 -3.99 -12.47
C TYR A 75 -22.91 -2.52 -12.62
N LEU A 76 -22.28 -1.61 -11.87
CA LEU A 76 -22.52 -0.17 -11.97
C LEU A 76 -21.96 0.41 -13.27
N LYS A 77 -20.87 -0.16 -13.77
CA LYS A 77 -20.18 0.27 -14.99
C LYS A 77 -20.44 -0.66 -16.18
N ASN A 78 -21.14 -1.75 -15.96
CA ASN A 78 -21.42 -2.78 -16.96
C ASN A 78 -20.15 -3.29 -17.68
N GLN A 79 -19.08 -3.53 -16.91
CA GLN A 79 -17.81 -4.02 -17.42
C GLN A 79 -17.09 -4.91 -16.40
N CYS A 80 -16.23 -5.81 -16.89
CA CYS A 80 -15.32 -6.56 -16.02
C CYS A 80 -14.16 -5.66 -15.61
N GLU A 81 -13.93 -5.53 -14.31
CA GLU A 81 -12.79 -4.84 -13.74
C GLU A 81 -11.84 -5.88 -13.14
N VAL A 82 -10.53 -5.62 -13.14
CA VAL A 82 -9.59 -6.52 -12.47
C VAL A 82 -9.91 -6.51 -10.98
N THR A 83 -10.16 -7.68 -10.37
CA THR A 83 -10.23 -7.77 -8.91
C THR A 83 -8.86 -7.45 -8.39
N GLY A 84 -8.71 -6.27 -7.81
CA GLY A 84 -7.45 -5.89 -7.23
C GLY A 84 -7.08 -6.79 -6.05
N ASN A 85 -6.34 -7.88 -6.31
CA ASN A 85 -5.06 -8.08 -5.64
C ASN A 85 -4.03 -7.06 -6.16
N ASP A 86 -4.42 -6.22 -7.11
CA ASP A 86 -3.76 -5.00 -7.47
C ASP A 86 -4.13 -3.88 -6.49
N GLY A 87 -3.14 -3.14 -5.98
CA GLY A 87 -3.36 -1.81 -5.41
C GLY A 87 -4.10 -0.92 -6.43
N ASP A 88 -4.63 0.22 -5.98
CA ASP A 88 -5.61 1.09 -6.68
C ASP A 88 -5.25 1.53 -8.13
N ASN A 89 -4.07 1.16 -8.63
CA ASN A 89 -3.54 1.53 -9.94
C ASN A 89 -3.10 0.33 -10.82
N GLY A 90 -3.54 -0.90 -10.51
CA GLY A 90 -3.17 -2.09 -11.31
C GLY A 90 -1.80 -2.68 -10.94
N ILE A 91 -1.22 -2.27 -9.79
CA ILE A 91 0.02 -2.83 -9.27
C ILE A 91 -0.28 -4.02 -8.37
N LYS A 92 0.14 -5.22 -8.79
CA LYS A 92 -0.03 -6.46 -8.03
C LYS A 92 0.59 -6.37 -6.63
N THR A 93 -0.16 -6.81 -5.61
CA THR A 93 0.36 -7.01 -4.26
C THR A 93 1.08 -8.35 -4.13
N ILE A 94 2.05 -8.43 -3.21
CA ILE A 94 2.78 -9.68 -2.95
C ILE A 94 1.95 -10.59 -2.06
N TYR A 95 1.24 -10.01 -1.09
CA TYR A 95 0.41 -10.73 -0.13
C TYR A 95 -1.05 -10.38 -0.31
N LYS A 96 -1.93 -11.31 0.07
CA LYS A 96 -3.37 -11.12 0.11
C LYS A 96 -3.70 -9.92 0.99
N MET A 97 -4.49 -9.00 0.46
CA MET A 97 -4.95 -7.84 1.23
C MET A 97 -6.10 -8.19 2.17
N THR A 98 -6.23 -7.47 3.29
CA THR A 98 -7.44 -7.52 4.15
C THR A 98 -8.59 -6.70 3.56
N GLY A 99 -8.29 -5.81 2.62
CA GLY A 99 -9.20 -4.82 2.06
C GLY A 99 -9.01 -3.41 2.63
N LYS A 100 -8.25 -3.23 3.72
CA LYS A 100 -7.89 -1.88 4.20
C LYS A 100 -6.77 -1.28 3.37
N LYS A 101 -6.87 0.03 3.14
CA LYS A 101 -5.94 0.85 2.37
C LYS A 101 -5.75 2.17 3.09
N ALA A 102 -4.59 2.78 2.98
CA ALA A 102 -4.41 4.16 3.42
C ALA A 102 -4.70 5.13 2.28
N GLU A 103 -5.28 6.28 2.60
CA GLU A 103 -5.46 7.37 1.66
C GLU A 103 -4.18 8.19 1.59
N GLY A 104 -3.62 8.34 0.39
CA GLY A 104 -2.35 9.05 0.19
C GLY A 104 -2.58 10.51 -0.18
N ILE A 105 -1.69 11.38 0.26
CA ILE A 105 -1.54 12.72 -0.28
C ILE A 105 -0.18 12.83 -0.96
N ASN A 106 -0.20 13.03 -2.28
CA ASN A 106 1.02 13.30 -3.03
C ASN A 106 1.39 14.79 -2.89
N HIS A 107 2.22 15.11 -1.90
CA HIS A 107 2.77 16.44 -1.75
C HIS A 107 4.21 16.49 -2.24
N VAL A 108 4.43 17.07 -3.42
CA VAL A 108 5.76 17.54 -3.81
C VAL A 108 6.11 18.73 -2.91
N GLN A 109 6.83 18.46 -1.82
CA GLN A 109 7.45 19.50 -1.01
C GLN A 109 8.94 19.55 -1.34
N ASN A 110 9.43 20.75 -1.68
CA ASN A 110 10.86 21.01 -1.74
C ASN A 110 11.39 21.11 -0.30
N ILE A 111 11.63 19.96 0.34
CA ILE A 111 12.24 19.91 1.67
C ILE A 111 13.75 19.86 1.49
N HIS A 112 14.47 20.67 2.26
CA HIS A 112 15.93 20.59 2.35
C HIS A 112 16.34 19.24 2.94
N CYS A 113 17.20 18.50 2.23
CA CYS A 113 17.89 17.35 2.79
C CYS A 113 18.90 17.83 3.84
N SER A 114 19.08 17.08 4.93
CA SER A 114 20.09 17.41 5.94
C SER A 114 21.48 17.52 5.30
N GLY A 115 22.15 18.65 5.52
CA GLY A 115 23.49 18.90 4.98
C GLY A 115 23.56 19.26 3.49
N HIS A 116 22.44 19.22 2.74
CA HIS A 116 22.43 19.54 1.31
C HIS A 116 21.21 20.37 0.90
N ALA A 117 21.46 21.50 0.21
CA ALA A 117 20.41 22.34 -0.38
C ALA A 117 19.78 21.71 -1.64
N ALA A 118 19.57 20.39 -1.64
CA ALA A 118 18.81 19.72 -2.67
C ALA A 118 17.34 19.72 -2.28
N ALA A 119 16.46 20.00 -3.24
CA ALA A 119 15.04 19.72 -3.04
C ALA A 119 14.81 18.21 -3.07
N SER A 120 14.00 17.71 -2.15
CA SER A 120 13.55 16.32 -2.13
C SER A 120 12.17 16.19 -2.75
N ARG A 121 11.79 14.95 -3.09
CA ARG A 121 10.45 14.55 -3.46
C ARG A 121 9.87 13.69 -2.35
N ARG A 122 8.61 13.93 -2.01
CA ARG A 122 7.94 13.28 -0.89
C ARG A 122 6.52 12.88 -1.28
N GLY A 123 6.01 11.80 -0.71
CA GLY A 123 4.63 11.39 -0.76
C GLY A 123 4.28 10.72 0.56
N ASP A 124 3.18 11.12 1.17
CA ASP A 124 2.82 10.68 2.52
C ASP A 124 1.46 10.00 2.51
N PHE A 125 1.33 8.95 3.33
CA PHE A 125 0.06 8.34 3.69
C PHE A 125 -0.10 8.53 5.19
N ASP A 126 -0.90 9.53 5.55
CA ASP A 126 -1.20 9.83 6.94
C ASP A 126 -2.27 8.87 7.47
N HIS A 127 -2.35 8.79 8.79
CA HIS A 127 -3.42 8.07 9.48
C HIS A 127 -3.48 6.56 9.18
N VAL A 128 -2.34 5.93 8.93
CA VAL A 128 -2.26 4.48 8.73
C VAL A 128 -2.57 3.76 10.04
N GLY A 129 -3.73 3.10 10.06
CA GLY A 129 -4.31 2.42 11.22
C GLY A 129 -4.02 0.93 11.30
N PHE A 130 -3.05 0.42 10.54
CA PHE A 130 -2.74 -1.01 10.45
C PHE A 130 -1.23 -1.27 10.43
N ILE A 131 -0.82 -2.45 10.91
CA ILE A 131 0.59 -2.79 11.14
C ILE A 131 1.18 -3.62 10.00
N ASN A 132 0.45 -4.65 9.58
CA ASN A 132 0.92 -5.57 8.55
C ASN A 132 0.66 -4.91 7.21
N GLN A 133 1.70 -4.37 6.60
CA GLN A 133 1.53 -3.44 5.50
C GLN A 133 2.50 -3.70 4.35
N GLU A 134 2.01 -3.42 3.15
CA GLU A 134 2.79 -3.35 1.93
C GLU A 134 2.75 -1.90 1.42
N ALA A 135 3.91 -1.24 1.42
CA ALA A 135 4.09 0.10 0.89
C ALA A 135 4.78 0.01 -0.47
N THR A 136 4.14 0.54 -1.50
CA THR A 136 4.59 0.47 -2.89
C THR A 136 4.79 1.86 -3.46
N VAL A 137 5.86 2.04 -4.24
CA VAL A 137 6.06 3.23 -5.06
C VAL A 137 6.66 2.85 -6.41
N VAL A 138 6.23 3.54 -7.46
CA VAL A 138 6.90 3.54 -8.75
C VAL A 138 7.62 4.87 -8.92
N VAL A 139 8.95 4.80 -8.95
CA VAL A 139 9.84 5.96 -9.02
C VAL A 139 10.66 5.95 -10.30
N GLN A 140 10.78 7.12 -10.91
CA GLN A 140 11.76 7.42 -11.96
C GLN A 140 12.91 8.22 -11.33
N PHE A 141 14.10 7.63 -11.28
CA PHE A 141 15.30 8.33 -10.84
C PHE A 141 15.80 9.28 -11.93
N THR A 142 16.55 10.31 -11.52
CA THR A 142 17.25 11.20 -12.46
C THR A 142 18.54 10.55 -12.95
N THR A 143 19.15 11.11 -14.00
CA THR A 143 20.48 10.70 -14.45
C THR A 143 21.60 11.29 -13.59
N ASP A 144 21.38 12.48 -13.00
CA ASP A 144 22.44 13.34 -12.49
C ASP A 144 22.12 14.03 -11.15
N CYS A 145 21.59 13.33 -10.13
CA CYS A 145 21.59 13.96 -8.81
C CYS A 145 22.99 14.00 -8.21
N LYS A 146 23.39 15.18 -7.79
CA LYS A 146 24.65 15.44 -7.07
C LYS A 146 24.58 15.06 -5.59
N CYS A 147 23.39 14.81 -5.08
CA CYS A 147 23.07 14.68 -3.67
C CYS A 147 23.32 13.28 -3.08
N GLY A 148 23.59 12.26 -3.91
CA GLY A 148 23.72 10.88 -3.45
C GLY A 148 22.37 10.22 -3.20
N ASP A 149 21.58 10.09 -4.26
CA ASP A 149 20.18 9.67 -4.23
C ASP A 149 19.85 8.38 -3.53
N GLU A 150 18.87 8.47 -2.65
CA GLU A 150 18.16 7.35 -2.06
C GLU A 150 16.66 7.57 -2.15
N LEU A 151 15.95 6.59 -2.73
CA LEU A 151 14.56 6.36 -2.39
C LEU A 151 14.54 5.70 -1.01
N THR A 152 13.75 6.24 -0.11
CA THR A 152 13.45 5.72 1.22
C THR A 152 11.96 5.53 1.37
N ILE A 153 11.55 4.35 1.83
CA ILE A 153 10.17 4.05 2.24
C ILE A 153 10.21 3.88 3.76
N LYS A 154 9.61 4.84 4.47
CA LYS A 154 9.63 4.92 5.93
C LYS A 154 8.28 4.43 6.43
N HIS A 155 8.30 3.33 7.17
CA HIS A 155 7.07 2.71 7.66
C HIS A 155 6.54 3.36 8.92
N TRP A 156 7.39 3.98 9.72
CA TRP A 156 6.95 4.80 10.84
C TRP A 156 7.91 5.97 11.03
N GLY A 157 7.51 6.96 11.79
CA GLY A 157 8.38 8.07 12.15
C GLY A 157 7.72 8.98 13.16
N GLY A 158 8.49 9.42 14.15
CA GLY A 158 8.08 10.49 15.05
C GLY A 158 8.19 11.85 14.36
N LYS A 159 7.72 12.91 15.04
CA LYS A 159 8.08 14.27 14.61
C LYS A 159 9.61 14.43 14.72
N HIS A 160 10.19 15.01 13.68
CA HIS A 160 11.58 15.48 13.69
C HIS A 160 11.69 16.62 14.72
N SER A 161 12.02 16.29 15.97
CA SER A 161 12.31 17.29 17.00
C SER A 161 13.73 17.12 17.48
N ASP A 162 14.32 18.21 17.98
CA ASP A 162 15.75 18.35 18.35
C ASP A 162 16.27 17.35 19.41
N ASN A 163 15.49 16.35 19.82
CA ASN A 163 15.95 15.29 20.73
C ASN A 163 15.35 13.89 20.44
N ASP A 164 14.59 13.70 19.36
CA ASP A 164 13.94 12.42 19.05
C ASP A 164 14.44 11.85 17.71
N ASN A 165 14.75 10.55 17.70
CA ASN A 165 14.96 9.81 16.45
C ASN A 165 13.66 9.76 15.66
N SER A 166 13.72 10.13 14.39
CA SER A 166 12.51 10.58 13.73
C SER A 166 12.03 9.74 12.56
N CYS A 167 12.77 8.72 12.09
CA CYS A 167 12.23 7.77 11.11
C CYS A 167 12.62 6.31 11.39
N PHE A 168 11.62 5.44 11.32
CA PHE A 168 11.69 4.02 11.65
C PHE A 168 11.52 3.18 10.39
N GLU A 169 12.39 2.19 10.28
CA GLU A 169 12.41 1.16 9.25
C GLU A 169 12.35 1.70 7.82
N ILE A 170 13.55 1.95 7.31
CA ILE A 170 13.73 2.52 6.00
C ILE A 170 14.15 1.41 5.05
N GLY A 171 13.19 0.95 4.25
CA GLY A 171 13.53 0.29 3.00
C GLY A 171 14.17 1.32 2.07
N CYS A 172 15.41 1.09 1.63
CA CYS A 172 16.11 2.07 0.80
C CYS A 172 16.70 1.45 -0.48
N VAL A 173 16.66 2.25 -1.55
CA VAL A 173 17.28 1.95 -2.84
C VAL A 173 18.02 3.20 -3.31
N ASN A 174 19.33 3.10 -3.46
CA ASN A 174 20.11 4.19 -4.02
C ASN A 174 20.28 4.07 -5.54
N GLN A 175 20.69 5.15 -6.19
CA GLN A 175 20.88 5.19 -7.65
C GLN A 175 21.91 4.17 -8.18
N SER A 176 22.86 3.73 -7.35
CA SER A 176 23.82 2.69 -7.73
C SER A 176 23.20 1.28 -7.71
N GLY A 177 21.93 1.16 -7.32
CA GLY A 177 21.21 -0.10 -7.20
C GLY A 177 21.41 -0.81 -5.86
N LYS A 178 22.06 -0.17 -4.88
CA LYS A 178 22.19 -0.80 -3.56
C LYS A 178 20.84 -0.76 -2.88
N VAL A 179 20.31 -1.93 -2.56
CA VAL A 179 19.08 -2.11 -1.80
C VAL A 179 19.47 -2.51 -0.40
N GLY A 180 18.90 -1.82 0.57
CA GLY A 180 19.28 -2.02 1.95
C GLY A 180 18.27 -1.52 2.94
N ARG A 181 18.72 -1.52 4.18
CA ARG A 181 18.04 -0.86 5.29
C ARG A 181 18.86 0.33 5.75
N MET A 182 18.15 1.37 6.14
CA MET A 182 18.71 2.54 6.80
C MET A 182 17.95 2.83 8.11
N GLY A 183 18.61 3.49 9.05
CA GLY A 183 17.95 4.25 10.11
C GLY A 183 18.26 5.74 9.92
N GLU A 184 17.28 6.61 10.09
CA GLU A 184 17.50 8.05 10.09
C GLU A 184 17.79 8.47 11.53
N GLY A 185 19.03 8.92 11.77
CA GLY A 185 19.42 9.45 13.07
C GLY A 185 18.88 10.87 13.30
N PHE A 186 19.17 11.38 14.48
CA PHE A 186 18.86 12.75 14.90
C PHE A 186 19.43 13.83 13.95
N HIS A 187 18.59 14.81 13.56
CA HIS A 187 19.00 16.00 12.79
C HIS A 187 19.59 17.07 13.70
N PRO A 188 20.66 17.80 13.33
CA PRO A 188 21.16 18.00 11.97
C PRO A 188 22.29 17.04 11.55
N TYR A 189 22.64 16.06 12.37
CA TYR A 189 23.90 15.32 12.25
C TYR A 189 23.86 14.09 11.33
N THR A 190 22.82 13.88 10.54
CA THR A 190 22.74 12.77 9.58
C THR A 190 23.63 13.05 8.36
N SER A 191 24.94 12.87 8.51
CA SER A 191 25.94 13.27 7.52
C SER A 191 26.20 12.28 6.38
N SER A 192 25.33 11.28 6.17
CA SER A 192 25.30 10.52 4.91
C SER A 192 24.05 9.63 4.90
N PRO A 193 23.04 9.92 4.07
CA PRO A 193 22.06 8.91 3.72
C PRO A 193 22.81 7.88 2.88
N LYS A 194 23.10 6.73 3.48
CA LYS A 194 23.55 5.51 2.83
C LYS A 194 22.83 4.36 3.52
N PRO A 195 22.46 3.29 2.80
CA PRO A 195 22.03 2.07 3.43
C PRO A 195 23.10 1.68 4.46
N THR A 196 22.75 1.72 5.74
CA THR A 196 23.66 1.32 6.81
C THR A 196 24.00 -0.16 6.69
N LYS A 197 23.09 -0.93 6.09
CA LYS A 197 23.31 -2.31 5.67
C LYS A 197 22.74 -2.53 4.28
N VAL A 198 23.60 -2.98 3.38
CA VAL A 198 23.24 -3.35 2.01
C VAL A 198 22.96 -4.86 1.99
N PHE A 199 21.79 -5.23 1.50
CA PHE A 199 21.38 -6.64 1.37
C PHE A 199 21.49 -7.14 -0.06
N ALA A 200 21.30 -6.27 -1.05
CA ALA A 200 21.42 -6.60 -2.46
C ALA A 200 21.94 -5.44 -3.30
N ASN A 201 22.38 -5.78 -4.50
CA ASN A 201 22.69 -4.80 -5.55
C ASN A 201 21.96 -5.19 -6.83
N ILE A 202 21.01 -4.36 -7.26
CA ILE A 202 20.17 -4.61 -8.44
C ILE A 202 20.76 -4.03 -9.73
N GLY A 203 21.96 -3.45 -9.66
CA GLY A 203 22.58 -2.68 -10.73
C GLY A 203 22.08 -1.23 -10.75
N SER A 204 22.84 -0.34 -11.41
CA SER A 204 22.51 1.09 -11.47
C SER A 204 21.08 1.33 -11.96
N VAL A 205 20.34 2.16 -11.22
CA VAL A 205 18.97 2.60 -11.56
C VAL A 205 18.91 4.08 -11.92
N LYS A 206 20.06 4.72 -12.14
CA LYS A 206 20.16 6.09 -12.68
C LYS A 206 19.36 6.23 -13.96
N GLY A 207 18.47 7.23 -14.02
CA GLY A 207 17.60 7.46 -15.16
C GLY A 207 16.59 6.35 -15.43
N ALA A 208 16.47 5.34 -14.58
CA ALA A 208 15.52 4.24 -14.75
C ALA A 208 14.22 4.48 -13.98
N LYS A 209 13.12 3.96 -14.54
CA LYS A 209 11.84 3.80 -13.85
C LYS A 209 11.82 2.41 -13.20
N ILE A 210 11.59 2.33 -11.91
CA ILE A 210 11.46 1.06 -11.18
C ILE A 210 10.25 1.10 -10.24
N GLY A 211 9.67 -0.07 -9.97
CA GLY A 211 8.81 -0.30 -8.83
C GLY A 211 9.62 -0.72 -7.61
N VAL A 212 9.26 -0.22 -6.44
CA VAL A 212 9.85 -0.61 -5.16
C VAL A 212 8.71 -0.91 -4.19
N LYS A 213 8.77 -2.07 -3.53
CA LYS A 213 7.93 -2.38 -2.36
C LYS A 213 8.79 -2.54 -1.14
N SER A 214 8.25 -2.05 -0.04
CA SER A 214 8.73 -2.29 1.31
C SER A 214 7.56 -2.91 2.07
N ILE A 215 7.75 -4.13 2.54
CA ILE A 215 6.67 -4.93 3.15
C ILE A 215 7.08 -5.26 4.56
N VAL A 216 6.22 -4.99 5.51
CA VAL A 216 6.52 -5.20 6.92
C VAL A 216 5.34 -5.77 7.67
N TRP A 217 5.59 -6.72 8.57
CA TRP A 217 4.56 -7.29 9.43
C TRP A 217 5.09 -7.75 10.78
N LYS A 218 4.17 -7.86 11.74
CA LYS A 218 4.49 -8.35 13.09
C LYS A 218 4.63 -9.87 13.10
N THR A 219 5.64 -10.35 13.81
CA THR A 219 5.85 -11.77 14.13
C THR A 219 5.70 -11.99 15.64
N ASN A 220 5.70 -13.24 16.10
CA ASN A 220 5.63 -13.54 17.54
C ASN A 220 6.82 -12.95 18.31
N ASP A 221 7.99 -12.93 17.68
CA ASP A 221 9.25 -12.55 18.31
C ASP A 221 9.72 -11.15 17.88
N GLY A 222 8.88 -10.34 17.21
CA GLY A 222 9.22 -9.00 16.77
C GLY A 222 8.57 -8.66 15.44
N GLY A 223 9.35 -8.48 14.39
CA GLY A 223 8.85 -8.15 13.06
C GLY A 223 9.69 -8.74 11.93
N HIS A 224 9.12 -8.62 10.75
CA HIS A 224 9.69 -9.10 9.50
C HIS A 224 9.54 -8.03 8.44
N HIS A 225 10.59 -7.82 7.65
CA HIS A 225 10.63 -6.84 6.58
C HIS A 225 11.22 -7.44 5.31
N GLU A 226 10.54 -7.25 4.19
CA GLU A 226 11.01 -7.56 2.84
C GLU A 226 11.13 -6.32 1.95
N MET A 227 12.11 -6.33 1.04
CA MET A 227 12.18 -5.40 -0.08
C MET A 227 11.97 -6.15 -1.39
N TRP A 228 11.12 -5.58 -2.24
CA TRP A 228 10.88 -6.12 -3.59
C TRP A 228 11.09 -5.03 -4.65
N ILE A 229 11.58 -5.45 -5.81
CA ILE A 229 11.88 -4.55 -6.93
C ILE A 229 11.21 -5.07 -8.19
N ASP A 230 10.60 -4.17 -8.94
CA ASP A 230 10.20 -4.38 -10.33
C ASP A 230 11.02 -3.46 -11.22
N LYS A 231 12.07 -4.00 -11.85
CA LYS A 231 12.95 -3.23 -12.75
C LYS A 231 12.25 -2.75 -14.03
N THR A 232 11.09 -3.32 -14.35
CA THR A 232 10.29 -2.96 -15.53
C THR A 232 9.26 -1.88 -15.22
N ALA A 233 9.02 -1.59 -13.93
CA ALA A 233 8.00 -0.67 -13.45
C ALA A 233 6.59 -0.95 -14.02
N THR A 234 6.30 -2.23 -14.30
CA THR A 234 5.00 -2.68 -14.83
C THR A 234 4.01 -2.99 -13.72
N GLY A 235 4.48 -3.12 -12.48
CA GLY A 235 3.69 -3.55 -11.34
C GLY A 235 3.48 -5.06 -11.27
N ASN A 236 4.13 -5.84 -12.16
CA ASN A 236 3.86 -7.26 -12.34
C ASN A 236 5.09 -8.17 -12.17
N ASN A 237 6.31 -7.62 -12.27
CA ASN A 237 7.55 -8.40 -12.28
C ASN A 237 8.37 -8.22 -10.99
N TRP A 238 7.73 -8.49 -9.84
CA TRP A 238 8.34 -8.28 -8.53
C TRP A 238 9.35 -9.37 -8.17
N GLU A 239 10.58 -8.95 -7.87
CA GLU A 239 11.66 -9.79 -7.34
C GLU A 239 11.94 -9.41 -5.89
N LYS A 240 11.96 -10.39 -4.98
CA LYS A 240 12.42 -10.16 -3.61
C LYS A 240 13.93 -10.01 -3.60
N VAL A 241 14.42 -8.88 -3.14
CA VAL A 241 15.86 -8.55 -3.15
C VAL A 241 16.45 -8.45 -1.75
N ALA A 242 15.63 -8.28 -0.72
CA ALA A 242 16.10 -8.30 0.66
C ALA A 242 15.01 -8.80 1.59
N GLU A 243 15.44 -9.41 2.69
CA GLU A 243 14.59 -9.89 3.77
C GLU A 243 15.38 -9.85 5.08
N TRP A 244 14.72 -9.44 6.17
CA TRP A 244 15.27 -9.59 7.50
C TRP A 244 14.18 -9.70 8.56
N ASN A 245 14.51 -10.44 9.61
CA ASN A 245 13.74 -10.48 10.85
C ASN A 245 14.41 -9.57 11.88
N PHE A 246 13.63 -9.07 12.82
CA PHE A 246 14.13 -8.29 13.96
C PHE A 246 13.37 -8.68 15.22
N THR A 247 14.09 -8.82 16.31
CA THR A 247 13.60 -9.41 17.57
C THR A 247 12.88 -8.42 18.47
N SER A 248 12.84 -7.16 18.07
CA SER A 248 12.14 -6.11 18.80
C SER A 248 11.94 -4.91 17.89
N TRP A 249 10.72 -4.42 17.86
CA TRP A 249 10.41 -3.01 17.65
C TRP A 249 10.91 -2.32 18.92
N GLY A 250 12.08 -1.68 18.92
CA GLY A 250 12.56 -1.18 20.22
C GLY A 250 14.03 -0.94 20.45
N SER A 251 14.92 -1.64 19.74
CA SER A 251 16.29 -1.79 20.24
C SER A 251 17.35 -1.65 19.18
N LYS A 252 18.57 -1.31 19.60
CA LYS A 252 19.75 -1.44 18.75
C LYS A 252 20.07 -2.93 18.64
N GLY A 253 19.98 -3.48 17.44
CA GLY A 253 20.26 -4.88 17.20
C GLY A 253 21.74 -5.17 17.39
N SER A 254 22.09 -6.45 17.47
CA SER A 254 23.48 -6.90 17.49
C SER A 254 24.27 -6.50 16.23
N ASP A 255 23.57 -6.11 15.16
CA ASP A 255 24.15 -5.56 13.94
C ASP A 255 24.48 -4.05 14.04
N GLY A 256 24.28 -3.45 15.21
CA GLY A 256 24.57 -2.04 15.46
C GLY A 256 23.57 -1.07 14.84
N MET A 257 22.51 -1.58 14.21
CA MET A 257 21.44 -0.78 13.63
C MET A 257 20.35 -0.51 14.65
N TRP A 258 19.76 0.68 14.61
CA TRP A 258 18.58 1.00 15.42
C TRP A 258 17.34 0.35 14.79
N HIS A 259 16.63 -0.45 15.59
CA HIS A 259 15.31 -1.00 15.28
C HIS A 259 14.22 -0.20 16.01
N ASP A 260 14.50 1.07 16.42
CA ASP A 260 13.56 1.94 17.17
C ASP A 260 13.90 3.44 17.36
N ASP A 261 12.84 4.14 17.81
CA ASP A 261 12.68 5.30 18.70
C ASP A 261 13.67 5.28 19.87
N HIS A 262 14.22 6.43 20.20
CA HIS A 262 15.20 6.55 21.27
C HIS A 262 14.50 6.45 22.64
N GLY A 263 14.12 5.25 23.07
CA GLY A 263 13.78 4.96 24.46
C GLY A 263 12.31 4.68 24.75
N LYS A 264 11.50 4.33 23.76
CA LYS A 264 10.15 3.81 24.00
C LYS A 264 10.14 2.32 23.64
N ASN A 265 10.29 1.46 24.66
CA ASN A 265 10.01 0.02 24.59
C ASN A 265 8.52 -0.25 24.28
N THR A 266 7.97 0.35 23.22
CA THR A 266 6.61 0.14 22.79
C THR A 266 6.63 -1.04 21.84
N THR A 267 6.26 -2.20 22.37
CA THR A 267 5.77 -3.35 21.57
C THR A 267 4.49 -3.02 20.76
N GLN A 268 4.08 -1.75 20.79
CA GLN A 268 2.91 -1.17 20.16
C GLN A 268 3.35 -0.16 19.11
N ILE A 269 3.22 -0.54 17.85
CA ILE A 269 3.25 0.41 16.74
C ILE A 269 2.07 1.38 16.93
N PRO A 270 2.26 2.70 16.80
CA PRO A 270 1.16 3.65 16.92
C PRO A 270 0.05 3.29 15.93
N SER A 271 -1.17 3.10 16.44
CA SER A 271 -2.34 3.29 15.61
C SER A 271 -2.28 4.75 15.13
N ASN A 272 -2.45 5.00 13.84
CA ASN A 272 -2.43 6.35 13.25
C ASN A 272 -1.02 6.93 13.00
N HIS A 273 -0.17 6.19 12.29
CA HIS A 273 1.15 6.66 11.86
C HIS A 273 1.16 7.13 10.40
N THR A 274 2.28 7.74 9.98
CA THR A 274 2.50 8.17 8.59
C THR A 274 3.50 7.23 7.92
N ILE A 275 3.19 6.83 6.68
CA ILE A 275 4.14 6.20 5.75
C ILE A 275 4.67 7.26 4.81
N GLU A 276 5.99 7.43 4.77
CA GLU A 276 6.63 8.42 3.92
C GLU A 276 7.43 7.72 2.82
N PHE A 277 7.12 8.08 1.57
CA PHE A 277 7.95 7.83 0.41
C PHE A 277 8.77 9.08 0.16
N ARG A 278 10.09 8.98 0.29
CA ARG A 278 10.98 10.12 0.09
C ARG A 278 12.08 9.76 -0.88
N CYS A 279 12.42 10.68 -1.77
CA CYS A 279 13.58 10.59 -2.61
C CYS A 279 14.34 11.91 -2.50
N ASP A 280 15.60 11.87 -2.09
CA ASP A 280 16.41 13.06 -1.85
C ASP A 280 16.88 13.76 -3.15
N CYS A 281 16.10 13.66 -4.23
CA CYS A 281 16.36 14.24 -5.54
C CYS A 281 15.16 15.00 -6.10
N ASP A 282 15.38 16.24 -6.51
CA ASP A 282 14.35 17.16 -6.99
C ASP A 282 13.73 16.74 -8.34
N GLY A 283 14.53 16.08 -9.18
CA GLY A 283 14.10 15.58 -10.48
C GLY A 283 13.50 14.18 -10.44
N ALA A 284 13.50 13.49 -9.29
CA ALA A 284 12.83 12.20 -9.18
C ALA A 284 11.32 12.38 -9.40
N LYS A 285 10.66 11.38 -9.99
CA LYS A 285 9.21 11.42 -10.23
C LYS A 285 8.55 10.18 -9.67
N PHE A 286 7.55 10.36 -8.81
CA PHE A 286 6.66 9.29 -8.37
C PHE A 286 5.46 9.25 -9.33
N SER A 287 5.22 8.10 -9.95
CA SER A 287 4.04 7.92 -10.82
C SER A 287 2.94 7.12 -10.15
N ASP A 288 3.27 6.38 -9.10
CA ASP A 288 2.33 5.50 -8.42
C ASP A 288 2.79 5.27 -6.98
N MET A 289 1.86 5.27 -6.02
CA MET A 289 2.11 4.97 -4.62
C MET A 289 0.88 4.30 -4.01
N SER A 290 1.09 3.32 -3.13
CA SER A 290 0.01 2.71 -2.37
C SER A 290 0.51 2.16 -1.04
N VAL A 291 -0.35 2.19 -0.02
CA VAL A 291 -0.15 1.49 1.25
C VAL A 291 -1.39 0.67 1.55
N VAL A 292 -1.23 -0.64 1.72
CA VAL A 292 -2.33 -1.58 1.94
C VAL A 292 -2.05 -2.48 3.14
N GLU A 293 -3.11 -2.90 3.84
CA GLU A 293 -3.00 -3.90 4.89
C GLU A 293 -2.98 -5.31 4.28
N ILE A 294 -2.00 -6.12 4.69
CA ILE A 294 -1.80 -7.49 4.21
C ILE A 294 -2.16 -8.53 5.26
N VAL A 295 -2.44 -9.74 4.80
CA VAL A 295 -2.52 -10.96 5.62
C VAL A 295 -1.14 -11.65 5.57
N PRO A 296 -0.34 -11.59 6.65
CA PRO A 296 1.00 -12.17 6.65
C PRO A 296 1.02 -13.65 6.26
N GLY A 297 1.99 -14.03 5.42
CA GLY A 297 2.18 -15.43 5.00
C GLY A 297 1.19 -15.96 3.96
N VAL A 298 0.17 -15.20 3.57
CA VAL A 298 -0.79 -15.59 2.52
C VAL A 298 -0.47 -14.83 1.24
N LYS A 299 0.17 -15.48 0.26
CA LYS A 299 0.47 -14.87 -1.05
C LYS A 299 -0.80 -14.56 -1.83
N ALA A 300 -0.74 -13.51 -2.65
CA ALA A 300 -1.82 -13.03 -3.51
C ALA A 300 -1.92 -13.79 -4.84
#